data_AF-A0A4R2LPS1-F1
#
_entry.id   AF-A0A4R2LPS1-F1
#
_cell.length_a   1.000
_cell.length_b   1.000
_cell.length_c   1.000
_cell.angle_alpha   90.00
_cell.angle_beta   90.00
_cell.angle_gamma   90.00
#
_symmetry.space_group_name_H-M   'P 1'
#
loop_
_entity.id
_entity.type
_entity.pdbx_description
1 polymer ?
#
loop_
_entity_poly.entity_id
_entity_poly.type
_entity_poly.pdbx_seq_one_letter_code
_entity_poly.pdbx_strand_id
1 'polypeptide(L)'
;MERAFKRDAELCRDYNEVMSGGKWKGIMTQKHIGYTSWNDDFPADVQPEVFRVADAGRLTGGYTFTGENGVVSIEAEHFHRAVDAADAAWKVIPHMGRTLSGVALMPYTAAVDNASLSYRMQLPAEQEWVDVHVVVKSTLAFSNVQGHRYSVAFEGGAEEVVNFNGDLNEEPANIYTKFYPTVARRVVEKKIRMRLPETDSGLHMLVLKPLEPGIVFEKIVVDYGGYKESYLFMNESPCRREP
;
A
#
# COMPACT_ATOMS: atom_id res chain seq x y z
N MET A 1 -14.59 -15.29 -1.76
CA MET A 1 -15.37 -16.37 -2.41
C MET A 1 -16.43 -16.95 -1.47
N GLU A 2 -16.04 -17.65 -0.39
CA GLU A 2 -16.95 -18.30 0.57
C GLU A 2 -18.13 -17.44 1.05
N ARG A 3 -17.87 -16.18 1.44
CA ARG A 3 -18.93 -15.25 1.85
C ARG A 3 -19.97 -15.00 0.76
N ALA A 4 -19.54 -14.90 -0.49
CA ALA A 4 -20.44 -14.65 -1.62
C ALA A 4 -21.25 -15.92 -1.95
N PHE A 5 -20.62 -17.10 -1.92
CA PHE A 5 -21.31 -18.37 -2.09
C PHE A 5 -22.38 -18.60 -1.02
N LYS A 6 -22.09 -18.27 0.25
CA LYS A 6 -23.10 -18.30 1.32
C LYS A 6 -24.21 -17.27 1.08
N ARG A 7 -23.85 -16.06 0.66
CA ARG A 7 -24.82 -14.98 0.38
C ARG A 7 -25.77 -15.36 -0.75
N ASP A 8 -25.29 -16.04 -1.77
CA ASP A 8 -26.10 -16.55 -2.87
C ASP A 8 -27.24 -17.44 -2.35
N ALA A 9 -26.90 -18.46 -1.55
CA ALA A 9 -27.90 -19.33 -0.91
C ALA A 9 -28.86 -18.55 0.01
N GLU A 10 -28.38 -17.53 0.74
CA GLU A 10 -29.23 -16.67 1.57
C GLU A 10 -30.23 -15.86 0.75
N LEU A 11 -29.83 -15.36 -0.43
CA LEU A 11 -30.71 -14.63 -1.35
C LEU A 11 -31.77 -15.57 -1.96
N CYS A 12 -31.40 -16.78 -2.37
CA CYS A 12 -32.36 -17.78 -2.84
C CYS A 12 -33.36 -18.16 -1.74
N ARG A 13 -32.90 -18.34 -0.50
CA ARG A 13 -33.80 -18.61 0.64
C ARG A 13 -34.76 -17.47 0.89
N ASP A 14 -34.27 -16.23 0.94
CA ASP A 14 -35.11 -15.04 1.14
C ASP A 14 -36.22 -14.95 0.08
N TYR A 15 -35.87 -15.15 -1.20
CA TYR A 15 -36.83 -15.16 -2.30
C TYR A 15 -37.93 -16.22 -2.11
N ASN A 16 -37.55 -17.44 -1.74
CA ASN A 16 -38.48 -18.57 -1.64
C ASN A 16 -39.33 -18.56 -0.36
N GLU A 17 -38.76 -18.15 0.77
CA GLU A 17 -39.34 -18.39 2.09
C GLU A 17 -39.81 -17.12 2.80
N VAL A 18 -39.24 -15.96 2.47
CA VAL A 18 -39.49 -14.69 3.18
C VAL A 18 -40.27 -13.73 2.31
N MET A 19 -39.79 -13.49 1.08
CA MET A 19 -40.38 -12.54 0.16
C MET A 19 -41.85 -12.87 -0.12
N SER A 20 -42.71 -11.87 -0.02
CA SER A 20 -44.17 -12.03 -0.19
C SER A 20 -44.77 -13.12 0.72
N GLY A 21 -44.21 -13.32 1.92
CA GLY A 21 -44.67 -14.35 2.86
C GLY A 21 -44.49 -15.78 2.36
N GLY A 22 -43.47 -16.03 1.53
CA GLY A 22 -43.17 -17.36 0.98
C GLY A 22 -44.05 -17.77 -0.20
N LYS A 23 -44.77 -16.83 -0.83
CA LYS A 23 -45.64 -17.09 -1.99
C LYS A 23 -44.92 -17.82 -3.14
N TRP A 24 -43.62 -17.58 -3.31
CA TRP A 24 -42.82 -18.04 -4.45
C TRP A 24 -41.91 -19.23 -4.11
N LYS A 25 -42.26 -19.99 -3.07
CA LYS A 25 -41.48 -21.17 -2.65
C LYS A 25 -41.32 -22.17 -3.81
N GLY A 26 -40.07 -22.49 -4.12
CA GLY A 26 -39.68 -23.43 -5.18
C GLY A 26 -39.27 -22.77 -6.50
N ILE A 27 -39.56 -21.49 -6.69
CA ILE A 27 -39.27 -20.78 -7.95
C ILE A 27 -37.77 -20.49 -8.12
N MET A 28 -37.08 -20.07 -7.06
CA MET A 28 -35.66 -19.72 -7.11
C MET A 28 -34.80 -20.87 -6.56
N THR A 29 -34.89 -22.05 -7.18
CA THR A 29 -34.21 -23.27 -6.74
C THR A 29 -33.26 -23.87 -7.80
N GLN A 30 -33.13 -23.20 -8.95
CA GLN A 30 -32.27 -23.65 -10.04
C GLN A 30 -30.79 -23.65 -9.62
N LYS A 31 -30.09 -24.74 -9.92
CA LYS A 31 -28.63 -24.82 -9.76
C LYS A 31 -27.94 -23.91 -10.78
N HIS A 32 -26.98 -23.12 -10.35
CA HIS A 32 -26.33 -22.07 -11.16
C HIS A 32 -24.83 -21.89 -10.88
N ILE A 33 -24.24 -22.63 -9.94
CA ILE A 33 -22.81 -22.57 -9.60
C ILE A 33 -22.21 -23.97 -9.65
N GLY A 34 -21.31 -24.25 -10.59
CA GLY A 34 -20.67 -25.57 -10.73
C GLY A 34 -20.79 -26.23 -12.10
N TYR A 35 -21.30 -25.50 -13.10
CA TYR A 35 -21.33 -25.98 -14.48
C TYR A 35 -19.92 -26.32 -14.98
N THR A 36 -19.75 -27.55 -15.44
CA THR A 36 -18.56 -28.06 -16.15
C THR A 36 -18.87 -28.46 -17.60
N SER A 37 -20.15 -28.44 -17.96
CA SER A 37 -20.67 -28.67 -19.31
C SER A 37 -21.80 -27.67 -19.60
N TRP A 38 -22.46 -27.77 -20.75
CA TRP A 38 -23.61 -26.93 -21.08
C TRP A 38 -24.84 -27.20 -20.19
N ASN A 39 -24.97 -28.43 -19.66
CA ASN A 39 -26.12 -28.86 -18.88
C ASN A 39 -25.85 -28.78 -17.38
N ASP A 40 -26.90 -28.66 -16.57
CA ASP A 40 -26.84 -28.60 -15.11
C ASP A 40 -26.72 -29.97 -14.44
N ASP A 41 -26.02 -30.90 -15.10
CA ASP A 41 -25.86 -32.30 -14.66
C ASP A 41 -24.83 -32.44 -13.52
N PHE A 42 -25.13 -31.76 -12.42
CA PHE A 42 -24.39 -31.79 -11.16
C PHE A 42 -25.37 -31.69 -9.99
N PRO A 43 -25.05 -32.21 -8.81
CA PRO A 43 -26.05 -32.45 -7.76
C PRO A 43 -26.60 -31.17 -7.10
N ALA A 44 -25.77 -30.14 -6.93
CA ALA A 44 -26.12 -28.90 -6.24
C ALA A 44 -25.08 -27.81 -6.53
N ASP A 45 -25.38 -26.56 -6.15
CA ASP A 45 -24.38 -25.49 -6.25
C ASP A 45 -23.09 -25.84 -5.50
N VAL A 46 -21.94 -25.69 -6.17
CA VAL A 46 -20.62 -26.06 -5.66
C VAL A 46 -19.79 -24.80 -5.45
N GLN A 47 -19.22 -24.64 -4.25
CA GLN A 47 -18.32 -23.52 -3.97
C GLN A 47 -17.11 -23.57 -4.92
N PRO A 48 -16.77 -22.46 -5.60
CA PRO A 48 -15.57 -22.40 -6.42
C PRO A 48 -14.30 -22.69 -5.60
N GLU A 49 -13.33 -23.33 -6.26
CA GLU A 49 -12.04 -23.66 -5.66
C GLU A 49 -11.32 -22.41 -5.14
N VAL A 50 -10.68 -22.53 -3.98
CA VAL A 50 -9.90 -21.46 -3.35
C VAL A 50 -8.56 -21.99 -2.87
N PHE A 51 -7.52 -21.20 -3.09
CA PHE A 51 -6.19 -21.45 -2.54
C PHE A 51 -5.96 -20.55 -1.33
N ARG A 52 -5.32 -21.11 -0.29
CA ARG A 52 -4.99 -20.39 0.94
C ARG A 52 -3.49 -20.44 1.16
N VAL A 53 -2.90 -19.30 1.47
CA VAL A 53 -1.51 -19.23 1.91
C VAL A 53 -1.49 -19.56 3.40
N ALA A 54 -0.83 -20.66 3.78
CA ALA A 54 -0.61 -21.03 5.17
C ALA A 54 0.20 -19.93 5.88
N ASP A 55 -0.10 -19.66 7.16
CA ASP A 55 0.59 -18.66 7.97
C ASP A 55 0.65 -17.23 7.35
N ALA A 56 -0.35 -16.84 6.55
CA ALA A 56 -0.39 -15.53 5.89
C ALA A 56 -0.16 -14.33 6.84
N GLY A 57 -0.57 -14.43 8.11
CA GLY A 57 -0.33 -13.40 9.12
C GLY A 57 1.11 -13.29 9.66
N ARG A 58 1.99 -14.24 9.30
CA ARG A 58 3.43 -14.23 9.63
C ARG A 58 4.31 -13.84 8.44
N LEU A 59 3.77 -13.90 7.23
CA LEU A 59 4.54 -13.60 6.02
C LEU A 59 4.57 -12.09 5.79
N THR A 60 5.72 -11.47 6.04
CA THR A 60 6.00 -10.05 5.81
C THR A 60 7.28 -9.90 5.00
N GLY A 61 7.39 -8.86 4.18
CA GLY A 61 8.59 -8.67 3.34
C GLY A 61 8.57 -9.50 2.05
N GLY A 62 9.69 -9.49 1.32
CA GLY A 62 9.91 -10.30 0.12
C GLY A 62 9.23 -9.82 -1.16
N TYR A 63 8.50 -8.70 -1.13
CA TYR A 63 7.80 -8.17 -2.30
C TYR A 63 8.77 -7.65 -3.35
N THR A 64 8.41 -7.86 -4.62
CA THR A 64 9.10 -7.32 -5.79
C THR A 64 8.05 -6.82 -6.76
N PHE A 65 8.18 -5.55 -7.13
CA PHE A 65 7.28 -4.89 -8.06
C PHE A 65 7.84 -4.92 -9.48
N THR A 66 6.93 -4.94 -10.45
CA THR A 66 7.28 -4.77 -11.86
C THR A 66 6.73 -3.43 -12.33
N GLY A 67 7.60 -2.59 -12.87
CA GLY A 67 7.19 -1.34 -13.50
C GLY A 67 6.43 -1.57 -14.79
N GLU A 68 5.25 -0.97 -14.89
CA GLU A 68 4.41 -1.01 -16.07
C GLU A 68 3.83 0.38 -16.35
N ASN A 69 3.61 0.70 -17.62
CA ASN A 69 2.96 1.95 -18.04
C ASN A 69 3.62 3.23 -17.49
N GLY A 70 4.94 3.22 -17.29
CA GLY A 70 5.68 4.40 -16.83
C GLY A 70 5.67 4.63 -15.31
N VAL A 71 5.16 3.68 -14.50
CA VAL A 71 5.01 3.88 -13.05
C VAL A 71 5.15 2.58 -12.24
N VAL A 72 5.69 2.71 -11.03
CA VAL A 72 5.53 1.72 -9.95
C VAL A 72 4.81 2.39 -8.78
N SER A 73 3.58 1.97 -8.46
CA SER A 73 2.87 2.40 -7.25
C SER A 73 2.91 1.28 -6.21
N ILE A 74 3.34 1.59 -4.98
CA ILE A 74 3.70 0.62 -3.94
C ILE A 74 3.00 0.99 -2.63
N GLU A 75 2.15 0.12 -2.11
CA GLU A 75 1.63 0.27 -0.75
C GLU A 75 2.76 -0.01 0.26
N ALA A 76 2.90 0.81 1.31
CA ALA A 76 4.06 0.73 2.21
C ALA A 76 4.21 -0.62 2.93
N GLU A 77 3.10 -1.33 3.18
CA GLU A 77 3.12 -2.68 3.78
C GLU A 77 3.82 -3.72 2.90
N HIS A 78 3.86 -3.52 1.59
CA HIS A 78 4.49 -4.42 0.64
C HIS A 78 5.98 -4.10 0.46
N PHE A 79 6.71 -3.93 1.56
CA PHE A 79 8.16 -3.78 1.53
C PHE A 79 8.86 -5.09 1.11
N HIS A 80 10.07 -4.97 0.57
CA HIS A 80 10.95 -6.10 0.33
C HIS A 80 11.70 -6.52 1.59
N ARG A 81 12.28 -5.55 2.31
CA ARG A 81 13.02 -5.78 3.56
C ARG A 81 12.70 -4.69 4.56
N ALA A 82 12.61 -5.05 5.84
CA ALA A 82 12.54 -4.13 6.96
C ALA A 82 13.74 -4.39 7.88
N VAL A 83 14.41 -3.32 8.29
CA VAL A 83 15.45 -3.34 9.32
C VAL A 83 14.94 -2.52 10.48
N ASP A 84 14.76 -3.16 11.62
CA ASP A 84 14.32 -2.55 12.87
C ASP A 84 15.44 -1.69 13.49
N ALA A 85 15.07 -0.77 14.38
CA ALA A 85 16.04 -0.10 15.26
C ALA A 85 16.30 -0.98 16.50
N ALA A 86 17.26 -0.57 17.34
CA ALA A 86 17.63 -1.30 18.55
C ALA A 86 16.44 -1.58 19.48
N ASP A 87 15.61 -0.56 19.72
CA ASP A 87 14.48 -0.61 20.67
C ASP A 87 13.12 -0.34 20.00
N ALA A 88 13.05 -0.39 18.67
CA ALA A 88 11.83 -0.13 17.91
C ALA A 88 11.72 -1.03 16.68
N ALA A 89 10.53 -1.57 16.42
CA ALA A 89 10.27 -2.47 15.31
C ALA A 89 9.24 -1.90 14.33
N TRP A 90 9.36 -2.24 13.05
CA TRP A 90 8.39 -1.87 12.04
C TRP A 90 7.07 -2.59 12.27
N LYS A 91 5.98 -1.82 12.30
CA LYS A 91 4.62 -2.34 12.46
C LYS A 91 3.73 -1.85 11.34
N VAL A 92 2.99 -2.81 10.78
CA VAL A 92 1.86 -2.53 9.89
C VAL A 92 0.68 -2.07 10.75
N ILE A 93 0.05 -0.99 10.33
CA ILE A 93 -1.19 -0.45 10.89
C ILE A 93 -2.28 -0.64 9.84
N PRO A 94 -3.07 -1.72 9.91
CA PRO A 94 -4.10 -2.01 8.90
C PRO A 94 -5.07 -0.85 8.74
N HIS A 95 -5.44 -0.53 7.50
CA HIS A 95 -6.38 0.54 7.13
C HIS A 95 -5.93 1.96 7.49
N MET A 96 -4.68 2.16 7.92
CA MET A 96 -4.11 3.50 8.06
C MET A 96 -3.89 4.12 6.68
N GLY A 97 -4.15 5.42 6.56
CA GLY A 97 -4.00 6.16 5.31
C GLY A 97 -5.21 6.08 4.39
N ARG A 98 -4.99 6.35 3.10
CA ARG A 98 -6.07 6.39 2.09
C ARG A 98 -6.34 5.06 1.39
N THR A 99 -5.41 4.11 1.48
CA THR A 99 -5.39 2.89 0.68
C THR A 99 -5.28 1.65 1.56
N LEU A 100 -4.20 0.86 1.47
CA LEU A 100 -4.10 -0.44 2.13
C LEU A 100 -3.88 -0.31 3.64
N SER A 101 -2.79 0.34 4.02
CA SER A 101 -2.30 0.44 5.39
C SER A 101 -1.17 1.45 5.48
N GLY A 102 -0.65 1.64 6.70
CA GLY A 102 0.55 2.42 6.96
C GLY A 102 1.58 1.60 7.72
N VAL A 103 2.86 1.92 7.54
CA VAL A 103 3.98 1.25 8.21
C VAL A 103 4.75 2.27 9.02
N ALA A 104 4.94 1.97 10.30
CA ALA A 104 5.58 2.88 11.26
C ALA A 104 6.53 2.13 12.18
N LEU A 105 7.64 2.77 12.53
CA LEU A 105 8.59 2.23 13.50
C LEU A 105 8.09 2.52 14.91
N MET A 106 7.87 1.49 15.73
CA MET A 106 7.23 1.61 17.04
C MET A 106 8.02 0.90 18.15
N PRO A 107 8.02 1.42 19.40
CA PRO A 107 7.26 2.58 19.86
C PRO A 107 7.88 3.93 19.44
N TYR A 108 7.07 4.99 19.39
CA TYR A 108 7.54 6.34 19.01
C TYR A 108 8.40 7.05 20.06
N THR A 109 8.64 6.40 21.21
CA THR A 109 9.52 6.90 22.27
C THR A 109 10.96 6.42 22.10
N ALA A 110 11.21 5.47 21.20
CA ALA A 110 12.52 4.89 20.96
C ALA A 110 13.26 5.62 19.83
N ALA A 111 14.59 5.48 19.82
CA ALA A 111 15.44 6.00 18.76
C ALA A 111 15.22 5.25 17.43
N VAL A 112 15.47 5.92 16.32
CA VAL A 112 15.19 5.40 14.96
C VAL A 112 16.46 4.98 14.20
N ASP A 113 17.62 5.07 14.84
CA ASP A 113 18.92 4.82 14.23
C ASP A 113 18.99 3.46 13.54
N ASN A 114 19.54 3.46 12.33
CA ASN A 114 19.70 2.30 11.44
C ASN A 114 18.40 1.64 10.94
N ALA A 115 17.22 2.11 11.36
CA ALA A 115 15.97 1.58 10.85
C ALA A 115 15.79 1.93 9.37
N SER A 116 15.29 0.98 8.59
CA SER A 116 14.97 1.22 7.19
C SER A 116 13.88 0.29 6.64
N LEU A 117 13.15 0.78 5.63
CA LEU A 117 12.30 -0.02 4.77
C LEU A 117 12.89 0.00 3.36
N SER A 118 13.01 -1.17 2.74
CA SER A 118 13.52 -1.32 1.38
C SER A 118 12.45 -1.89 0.46
N TYR A 119 12.31 -1.33 -0.74
CA TYR A 119 11.32 -1.72 -1.74
C TYR A 119 12.04 -2.10 -3.03
N ARG A 120 11.83 -3.34 -3.50
CA ARG A 120 12.48 -3.89 -4.68
C ARG A 120 11.56 -3.76 -5.88
N MET A 121 12.08 -3.24 -6.99
CA MET A 121 11.32 -3.06 -8.22
C MET A 121 12.19 -3.31 -9.45
N GLN A 122 11.57 -3.89 -10.48
CA GLN A 122 12.14 -4.00 -11.81
C GLN A 122 11.69 -2.80 -12.64
N LEU A 123 12.64 -2.03 -13.15
CA LEU A 123 12.40 -0.93 -14.08
C LEU A 123 12.96 -1.25 -15.48
N PRO A 124 12.45 -0.61 -16.55
CA PRO A 124 13.06 -0.69 -17.87
C PRO A 124 14.48 -0.09 -17.87
N ALA A 125 15.43 -0.71 -18.59
CA ALA A 125 16.85 -0.36 -18.55
C ALA A 125 17.20 1.07 -19.05
N GLU A 126 16.29 1.72 -19.79
CA GLU A 126 16.54 3.03 -20.41
C GLU A 126 16.31 4.22 -19.47
N GLN A 127 15.88 3.98 -18.22
CA GLN A 127 15.55 5.05 -17.29
C GLN A 127 16.79 5.51 -16.52
N GLU A 128 17.19 6.76 -16.72
CA GLU A 128 18.26 7.39 -15.92
C GLU A 128 17.71 8.13 -14.70
N TRP A 129 16.50 8.70 -14.80
CA TRP A 129 15.92 9.56 -13.78
C TRP A 129 14.45 9.25 -13.55
N VAL A 130 14.06 9.27 -12.29
CA VAL A 130 12.68 9.03 -11.84
C VAL A 130 12.23 10.12 -10.88
N ASP A 131 10.92 10.29 -10.79
CA ASP A 131 10.27 11.07 -9.75
C ASP A 131 9.71 10.14 -8.68
N VAL A 132 10.26 10.20 -7.47
CA VAL A 132 9.79 9.41 -6.33
C VAL A 132 8.83 10.26 -5.50
N HIS A 133 7.59 9.81 -5.40
CA HIS A 133 6.59 10.36 -4.49
C HIS A 133 6.58 9.50 -3.23
N VAL A 134 6.79 10.13 -2.08
CA VAL A 134 6.65 9.47 -0.78
C VAL A 134 5.46 10.10 -0.06
N VAL A 135 4.48 9.26 0.26
CA VAL A 135 3.25 9.64 0.95
C VAL A 135 3.33 9.15 2.39
N VAL A 136 3.24 10.09 3.30
CA VAL A 136 3.23 9.84 4.74
C VAL A 136 1.97 10.41 5.38
N LYS A 137 1.59 9.86 6.53
CA LYS A 137 0.61 10.52 7.40
C LYS A 137 1.05 11.96 7.68
N SER A 138 0.11 12.90 7.75
CA SER A 138 0.38 14.30 8.12
C SER A 138 0.69 14.49 9.62
N THR A 139 1.66 13.72 10.14
CA THR A 139 2.25 13.92 11.47
C THR A 139 2.88 15.31 11.52
N LEU A 140 2.62 16.06 12.59
CA LEU A 140 3.16 17.40 12.77
C LEU A 140 4.52 17.38 13.50
N ALA A 141 5.19 18.53 13.56
CA ALA A 141 6.51 18.72 14.14
C ALA A 141 6.53 18.60 15.68
N PHE A 142 6.18 17.42 16.23
CA PHE A 142 6.04 17.20 17.68
C PHE A 142 7.36 16.90 18.41
N SER A 143 8.27 16.12 17.82
CA SER A 143 9.57 15.76 18.43
C SER A 143 10.73 16.67 18.00
N ASN A 144 10.67 17.20 16.78
CA ASN A 144 11.62 18.16 16.23
C ASN A 144 10.86 19.37 15.69
N VAL A 145 11.06 20.53 16.30
CA VAL A 145 10.38 21.79 15.95
C VAL A 145 10.69 22.29 14.54
N GLN A 146 11.83 21.88 13.97
CA GLN A 146 12.19 22.20 12.58
C GLN A 146 11.46 21.30 11.57
N GLY A 147 10.76 20.27 12.05
CA GLY A 147 10.05 19.30 11.25
C GLY A 147 10.71 17.92 11.24
N HIS A 148 9.91 16.91 10.93
CA HIS A 148 10.32 15.52 10.81
C HIS A 148 10.81 15.26 9.39
N ARG A 149 11.80 14.38 9.30
CA ARG A 149 12.53 14.07 8.11
C ARG A 149 12.64 12.56 7.95
N TYR A 150 12.72 12.15 6.71
CA TYR A 150 13.19 10.84 6.32
C TYR A 150 14.25 11.04 5.25
N SER A 151 15.11 10.04 5.06
CA SER A 151 15.93 9.96 3.86
C SER A 151 15.40 8.92 2.89
N VAL A 152 15.66 9.18 1.61
CA VAL A 152 15.31 8.31 0.48
C VAL A 152 16.53 8.15 -0.41
N ALA A 153 16.84 6.91 -0.79
CA ALA A 153 17.97 6.58 -1.65
C ALA A 153 17.66 5.32 -2.45
N PHE A 154 18.14 5.22 -3.68
CA PHE A 154 18.35 3.91 -4.29
C PHE A 154 19.66 3.31 -3.76
N GLU A 155 19.72 2.00 -3.51
CA GLU A 155 20.98 1.34 -3.11
C GLU A 155 22.07 1.62 -4.17
N GLY A 156 23.22 2.15 -3.74
CA GLY A 156 24.31 2.59 -4.62
C GLY A 156 24.13 4.00 -5.21
N GLY A 157 23.03 4.69 -4.92
CA GLY A 157 22.74 6.05 -5.35
C GLY A 157 23.00 7.11 -4.27
N ALA A 158 22.71 8.37 -4.63
CA ALA A 158 22.74 9.48 -3.69
C ALA A 158 21.54 9.43 -2.71
N GLU A 159 21.79 9.77 -1.45
CA GLU A 159 20.77 9.85 -0.40
C GLU A 159 20.23 11.29 -0.32
N GLU A 160 18.92 11.44 -0.39
CA GLU A 160 18.21 12.71 -0.27
C GLU A 160 17.46 12.77 1.07
N VAL A 161 17.60 13.87 1.81
CA VAL A 161 16.90 14.09 3.08
C VAL A 161 15.71 15.02 2.86
N VAL A 162 14.51 14.55 3.22
CA VAL A 162 13.27 15.27 2.98
C VAL A 162 12.62 15.67 4.30
N ASN A 163 12.50 16.99 4.52
CA ASN A 163 11.65 17.52 5.58
C ASN A 163 10.20 17.64 5.07
N PHE A 164 9.30 16.83 5.63
CA PHE A 164 7.94 16.76 5.09
C PHE A 164 6.97 17.73 5.76
N ASN A 165 7.21 18.17 7.00
CA ASN A 165 6.25 18.96 7.77
C ASN A 165 6.79 20.28 8.36
N GLY A 166 8.02 20.69 8.02
CA GLY A 166 8.61 21.94 8.53
C GLY A 166 7.82 23.21 8.21
N ASP A 167 6.95 23.17 7.19
CA ASP A 167 6.05 24.26 6.80
C ASP A 167 4.58 24.01 7.18
N LEU A 168 4.29 23.00 8.01
CA LEU A 168 2.96 22.68 8.52
C LEU A 168 2.76 23.28 9.92
N ASN A 169 2.73 24.62 9.98
CA ASN A 169 2.63 25.39 11.21
C ASN A 169 1.73 26.64 11.02
N GLU A 170 1.49 27.35 12.12
CA GLU A 170 0.61 28.52 12.17
C GLU A 170 1.30 29.84 11.77
N GLU A 171 2.52 29.79 11.24
CA GLU A 171 3.16 30.98 10.68
C GLU A 171 2.27 31.61 9.59
N PRO A 172 2.15 32.94 9.52
CA PRO A 172 1.24 33.60 8.58
C PRO A 172 1.43 33.17 7.12
N ALA A 173 2.66 32.83 6.73
CA ALA A 173 2.99 32.35 5.38
C ALA A 173 2.47 30.94 5.06
N ASN A 174 2.18 30.12 6.08
CA ASN A 174 1.88 28.69 5.97
C ASN A 174 0.45 28.34 6.37
N ILE A 175 -0.13 29.05 7.36
CA ILE A 175 -1.35 28.64 8.06
C ILE A 175 -2.52 28.29 7.11
N TYR A 176 -2.88 29.16 6.18
CA TYR A 176 -4.00 28.96 5.24
C TYR A 176 -3.58 28.45 3.87
N THR A 177 -2.28 28.47 3.55
CA THR A 177 -1.74 28.09 2.23
C THR A 177 -1.25 26.65 2.21
N LYS A 178 -0.71 26.15 3.33
CA LYS A 178 -0.07 24.84 3.45
C LYS A 178 -0.64 24.04 4.61
N PHE A 179 -0.69 24.61 5.82
CA PHE A 179 -1.03 23.88 7.03
C PHE A 179 -2.46 23.34 7.00
N TYR A 180 -3.48 24.21 7.06
CA TYR A 180 -4.88 23.78 7.06
C TYR A 180 -5.28 22.93 5.83
N PRO A 181 -4.90 23.30 4.58
CA PRO A 181 -5.21 22.48 3.42
C PRO A 181 -4.64 21.05 3.48
N THR A 182 -3.44 20.89 4.05
CA THR A 182 -2.76 19.59 4.17
C THR A 182 -3.34 18.75 5.29
N VAL A 183 -3.45 19.29 6.51
CA VAL A 183 -3.89 18.50 7.68
C VAL A 183 -5.34 18.04 7.57
N ALA A 184 -6.20 18.81 6.90
CA ALA A 184 -7.58 18.41 6.60
C ALA A 184 -7.63 17.18 5.67
N ARG A 185 -6.61 17.00 4.83
CA ARG A 185 -6.45 15.88 3.87
C ARG A 185 -5.62 14.71 4.43
N ARG A 186 -5.09 14.86 5.64
CA ARG A 186 -4.48 13.83 6.52
C ARG A 186 -3.18 13.18 6.03
N VAL A 187 -2.68 13.53 4.85
CA VAL A 187 -1.44 13.00 4.27
C VAL A 187 -0.55 14.13 3.79
N VAL A 188 0.74 13.87 3.74
CA VAL A 188 1.74 14.72 3.10
C VAL A 188 2.40 13.92 1.99
N GLU A 189 2.46 14.52 0.81
CA GLU A 189 3.19 13.99 -0.33
C GLU A 189 4.41 14.88 -0.58
N LYS A 190 5.57 14.27 -0.73
CA LYS A 190 6.77 14.95 -1.26
C LYS A 190 7.27 14.21 -2.48
N LYS A 191 7.63 14.99 -3.51
CA LYS A 191 8.16 14.53 -4.78
C LYS A 191 9.66 14.82 -4.84
N ILE A 192 10.46 13.81 -5.16
CA ILE A 192 11.93 13.89 -5.20
C ILE A 192 12.39 13.36 -6.55
N ARG A 193 13.10 14.19 -7.33
CA ARG A 193 13.73 13.77 -8.59
C ARG A 193 15.03 13.05 -8.25
N MET A 194 15.17 11.78 -8.64
CA MET A 194 16.32 10.94 -8.27
C MET A 194 16.93 10.27 -9.49
N ARG A 195 18.26 10.16 -9.49
CA ARG A 195 19.00 9.41 -10.50
C ARG A 195 19.02 7.94 -10.13
N LEU A 196 18.77 7.07 -11.10
CA LEU A 196 18.89 5.63 -10.94
C LEU A 196 20.37 5.20 -11.02
N PRO A 197 20.85 4.38 -10.08
CA PRO A 197 22.15 3.71 -10.20
C PRO A 197 22.15 2.72 -11.36
N GLU A 198 23.30 2.51 -11.99
CA GLU A 198 23.46 1.49 -13.03
C GLU A 198 23.29 0.07 -12.45
N THR A 199 22.57 -0.79 -13.18
CA THR A 199 22.32 -2.18 -12.80
C THR A 199 22.17 -3.04 -14.06
N ASP A 200 22.87 -4.17 -14.11
CA ASP A 200 22.78 -5.11 -15.24
C ASP A 200 21.42 -5.82 -15.32
N SER A 201 20.69 -5.83 -14.20
CA SER A 201 19.43 -6.56 -14.07
C SER A 201 18.18 -5.69 -14.26
N GLY A 202 18.31 -4.35 -14.21
CA GLY A 202 17.18 -3.42 -14.11
C GLY A 202 16.42 -3.52 -12.77
N LEU A 203 16.89 -4.32 -11.82
CA LEU A 203 16.38 -4.34 -10.45
C LEU A 203 17.00 -3.17 -9.68
N HIS A 204 16.14 -2.42 -9.03
CA HIS A 204 16.49 -1.33 -8.14
C HIS A 204 15.87 -1.57 -6.77
N MET A 205 16.58 -1.13 -5.73
CA MET A 205 16.09 -1.14 -4.36
C MET A 205 16.02 0.29 -3.85
N LEU A 206 14.81 0.77 -3.57
CA LEU A 206 14.57 2.07 -2.95
C LEU A 206 14.53 1.89 -1.43
N VAL A 207 15.29 2.68 -0.69
CA VAL A 207 15.42 2.62 0.77
C VAL A 207 14.88 3.90 1.38
N LEU A 208 13.98 3.74 2.34
CA LEU A 208 13.46 4.82 3.19
C LEU A 208 13.98 4.65 4.62
N LYS A 209 14.49 5.73 5.21
CA LYS A 209 14.96 5.75 6.62
C LYS A 209 14.27 6.87 7.38
N PRO A 210 13.55 6.61 8.48
CA PRO A 210 13.07 7.68 9.35
C PRO A 210 14.26 8.36 10.05
N LEU A 211 14.28 9.69 10.11
CA LEU A 211 15.26 10.44 10.91
C LEU A 211 14.66 10.97 12.22
N GLU A 212 13.34 10.93 12.35
CA GLU A 212 12.60 11.22 13.58
C GLU A 212 11.52 10.14 13.81
N PRO A 213 11.12 9.89 15.07
CA PRO A 213 10.06 8.92 15.38
C PRO A 213 8.67 9.41 14.96
N GLY A 214 7.71 8.49 14.86
CA GLY A 214 6.30 8.84 14.58
C GLY A 214 5.97 9.12 13.11
N ILE A 215 6.91 8.84 12.20
CA ILE A 215 6.66 8.85 10.76
C ILE A 215 5.91 7.57 10.38
N VAL A 216 4.81 7.72 9.64
CA VAL A 216 4.02 6.61 9.11
C VAL A 216 4.04 6.70 7.59
N PHE A 217 4.71 5.76 6.94
CA PHE A 217 4.73 5.64 5.49
C PHE A 217 3.45 4.94 5.03
N GLU A 218 2.77 5.50 4.04
CA GLU A 218 1.51 4.95 3.52
C GLU A 218 1.70 4.40 2.11
N LYS A 219 2.39 5.16 1.25
CA LYS A 219 2.52 4.81 -0.17
C LYS A 219 3.76 5.42 -0.80
N ILE A 220 4.33 4.72 -1.77
CA ILE A 220 5.45 5.18 -2.60
C ILE A 220 5.04 5.09 -4.06
N VAL A 221 5.35 6.11 -4.86
CA VAL A 221 5.24 6.04 -6.32
C VAL A 221 6.59 6.34 -6.94
N VAL A 222 7.06 5.48 -7.83
CA VAL A 222 8.23 5.73 -8.68
C VAL A 222 7.73 5.99 -10.09
N ASP A 223 7.74 7.26 -10.47
CA ASP A 223 7.27 7.75 -11.77
C ASP A 223 8.44 7.92 -12.73
N TYR A 224 8.34 7.26 -13.88
CA TYR A 224 9.26 7.39 -15.00
C TYR A 224 8.51 7.79 -16.29
N GLY A 225 7.43 8.57 -16.14
CA GLY A 225 6.65 9.18 -17.21
C GLY A 225 5.20 8.71 -17.30
N GLY A 226 4.73 7.91 -16.35
CA GLY A 226 3.42 7.26 -16.37
C GLY A 226 2.46 7.69 -15.28
N TYR A 227 2.94 8.38 -14.24
CA TYR A 227 2.08 8.76 -13.12
C TYR A 227 0.99 9.73 -13.54
N LYS A 228 -0.23 9.46 -13.05
CA LYS A 228 -1.38 10.34 -13.18
C LYS A 228 -1.81 10.78 -11.79
N GLU A 229 -1.82 12.09 -11.58
CA GLU A 229 -2.25 12.69 -10.33
C GLU A 229 -3.62 12.13 -9.94
N SER A 230 -3.68 11.56 -8.74
CA SER A 230 -4.86 10.86 -8.27
C SER A 230 -4.89 10.86 -6.75
N TYR A 231 -6.08 11.00 -6.19
CA TYR A 231 -6.26 11.12 -4.74
C TYR A 231 -5.73 9.90 -3.95
N LEU A 232 -5.70 8.74 -4.60
CA LEU A 232 -5.23 7.45 -4.07
C LEU A 232 -3.86 7.02 -4.62
N PHE A 233 -3.18 7.90 -5.37
CA PHE A 233 -1.84 7.67 -5.93
C PHE A 233 -1.75 6.42 -6.83
N MET A 234 -2.73 6.27 -7.73
CA MET A 234 -2.95 5.15 -8.65
C MET A 234 -3.19 3.81 -7.95
N ASN A 235 -3.69 2.82 -8.69
CA ASN A 235 -3.74 1.45 -8.19
C ASN A 235 -2.31 0.95 -7.97
N GLU A 236 -2.14 0.06 -6.99
CA GLU A 236 -0.86 -0.60 -6.77
C GLU A 236 -0.40 -1.38 -8.01
N SER A 237 0.88 -1.29 -8.31
CA SER A 237 1.49 -1.99 -9.44
C SER A 237 1.59 -3.50 -9.20
N PRO A 238 1.70 -4.31 -10.27
CA PRO A 238 1.89 -5.74 -10.14
C PRO A 238 3.10 -6.07 -9.26
N CYS A 239 2.90 -6.97 -8.30
CA CYS A 239 3.96 -7.43 -7.42
C CYS A 239 3.87 -8.95 -7.19
N ARG A 240 5.00 -9.53 -6.82
CA ARG A 240 5.09 -10.91 -6.33
C ARG A 240 5.93 -10.92 -5.06
N ARG A 241 5.58 -11.83 -4.16
CA ARG A 241 6.36 -12.13 -2.96
C ARG A 241 6.94 -13.53 -3.12
N GLU A 242 8.26 -13.65 -3.03
CA GLU A 242 8.91 -14.96 -2.95
C GLU A 242 8.53 -15.64 -1.61
N PRO A 243 8.34 -16.97 -1.58
CA PRO A 243 7.93 -17.70 -0.37
C PRO A 243 8.87 -17.55 0.82
#